data_AF-A0ABD0RZ82-F1
#
_entry.id   AF-A0ABD0RZ82-F1
#
_cell.length_a   1.000
_cell.length_b   1.000
_cell.length_c   1.000
_cell.angle_alpha   90.00
_cell.angle_beta   90.00
_cell.angle_gamma   90.00
#
_symmetry.space_group_name_H-M   'P 1'
#
loop_
_entity.id
_entity.type
_entity.pdbx_description
1 polymer ?
#
loop_
_entity_poly.entity_id
_entity_poly.type
_entity_poly.pdbx_seq_one_letter_code
_entity_poly.pdbx_strand_id
1 'polypeptide(L)' 'TDVLLVEASGSAVVNGTIKSLSATDFLVNIDRIPEWAFVVQLKGMLNDSAHYLHTLKAS' A
#
# COMPACT_ATOMS: atom_id res chain seq x y z
N THR A 1 -10.61 1.32 -5.43
CA THR A 1 -10.02 1.11 -4.10
C THR A 1 -8.70 1.83 -4.05
N ASP A 2 -8.44 2.57 -2.97
CA ASP A 2 -7.23 3.37 -2.84
C ASP A 2 -6.16 2.59 -2.09
N VAL A 3 -4.89 2.89 -2.37
CA VAL A 3 -3.73 2.35 -1.64
C VAL A 3 -2.85 3.51 -1.19
N LEU A 4 -2.25 3.35 -0.02
CA LEU A 4 -1.39 4.35 0.61
C LEU A 4 -0.04 3.70 0.86
N LEU A 5 1.04 4.39 0.51
CA LEU A 5 2.38 4.06 0.95
C LEU A 5 2.74 5.02 2.07
N VAL A 6 2.99 4.49 3.25
CA VAL A 6 3.17 5.28 4.47
C VAL A 6 4.57 5.06 5.01
N GLU A 7 5.19 6.12 5.50
CA GLU A 7 6.49 6.04 6.17
C GLU A 7 6.43 5.18 7.41
N ALA A 8 7.51 4.47 7.70
CA ALA A 8 7.60 3.66 8.91
C ALA A 8 7.32 4.50 10.17
N SER A 9 7.67 5.79 10.16
CA SER A 9 7.33 6.79 11.18
C SER A 9 5.91 7.35 11.08
N GLY A 10 5.22 7.15 9.95
CA GLY A 10 3.91 7.73 9.64
C GLY A 10 3.94 9.20 9.19
N SER A 11 5.12 9.79 9.00
CA SER A 11 5.25 11.23 8.68
C SER A 11 4.96 11.59 7.22
N ALA A 12 5.15 10.65 6.30
CA ALA A 12 4.89 10.87 4.88
C ALA A 12 3.95 9.80 4.31
N VAL A 13 3.07 10.22 3.39
CA VAL A 13 2.10 9.36 2.73
C VAL A 13 2.11 9.64 1.24
N VAL A 14 2.23 8.58 0.44
CA VAL A 14 2.06 8.61 -1.02
C VAL A 14 0.77 7.89 -1.37
N ASN A 15 -0.10 8.56 -2.11
CA ASN A 15 -1.34 7.95 -2.60
C ASN A 15 -1.06 7.14 -3.86
N GLY A 16 -1.70 5.99 -3.95
CA GLY A 16 -1.76 5.17 -5.15
C GLY A 16 -3.18 4.68 -5.38
N THR A 17 -3.38 4.02 -6.52
CA THR A 17 -4.66 3.43 -6.89
C THR A 17 -4.51 1.93 -7.08
N ILE A 18 -5.57 1.18 -6.78
CA ILE A 18 -5.63 -0.26 -7.05
C ILE A 18 -6.57 -0.50 -8.22
N LYS A 19 -6.12 -1.30 -9.18
CA LYS A 19 -6.96 -1.87 -10.23
C LYS A 19 -7.03 -3.39 -10.03
N SER A 20 -8.25 -3.92 -9.95
CA SER A 20 -8.47 -5.36 -10.03
C SER A 20 -8.30 -5.80 -11.48
N LEU A 21 -7.47 -6.81 -11.71
CA LEU A 21 -7.34 -7.49 -12.99
C LEU A 21 -8.21 -8.74 -13.05
N SER A 22 -8.38 -9.41 -11.91
CA SER A 22 -9.18 -10.61 -11.74
C SER A 22 -9.76 -10.66 -10.32
N ALA A 23 -10.44 -11.76 -9.98
CA ALA A 23 -10.98 -11.98 -8.63
C ALA A 23 -9.91 -12.03 -7.54
N THR A 24 -8.66 -12.37 -7.88
CA THR A 24 -7.55 -12.49 -6.92
C THR A 24 -6.34 -11.63 -7.26
N ASP A 25 -6.27 -11.09 -8.48
CA ASP A 25 -5.11 -10.33 -8.95
C ASP A 25 -5.39 -8.84 -8.94
N PHE A 26 -4.47 -8.10 -8.31
CA PHE A 26 -4.56 -6.66 -8.13
C PHE A 26 -3.26 -6.02 -8.58
N LEU A 27 -3.38 -4.94 -9.36
CA LEU A 27 -2.26 -4.06 -9.66
C LEU A 27 -2.36 -2.79 -8.82
N VAL A 28 -1.24 -2.45 -8.21
CA VAL A 28 -1.03 -1.20 -7.50
C VAL A 28 -0.31 -0.24 -8.43
N ASN A 29 -0.95 0.90 -8.73
CA ASN A 29 -0.35 1.96 -9.51
C ASN A 29 0.05 3.12 -8.59
N ILE A 30 1.33 3.45 -8.59
CA ILE A 30 1.93 4.52 -7.78
C ILE A 30 2.78 5.36 -8.72
N ASP A 31 2.57 6.68 -8.72
CA ASP A 31 3.25 7.58 -9.64
C ASP A 31 4.75 7.70 -9.35
N ARG A 32 5.16 7.53 -8.08
CA ARG A 32 6.56 7.50 -7.67
C ARG A 32 6.78 6.59 -6.47
N ILE A 33 7.72 5.64 -6.59
CA ILE A 33 8.17 4.82 -5.48
C ILE A 33 9.01 5.69 -4.52
N PRO A 34 8.72 5.71 -3.22
CA PRO A 34 9.52 6.43 -2.24
C PRO A 34 10.94 5.85 -2.14
N GLU A 35 11.93 6.72 -1.94
CA GLU A 35 13.33 6.32 -1.70
C GLU A 35 13.58 5.86 -0.26
N TRP A 36 12.57 5.97 0.61
CA TRP A 36 12.62 5.60 2.03
C TRP A 36 11.81 4.33 2.30
N ALA A 37 12.03 3.70 3.46
CA ALA A 37 11.33 2.48 3.84
C ALA A 37 9.85 2.74 4.16
N PHE A 38 8.94 2.12 3.40
CA PHE A 38 7.51 2.35 3.50
C PHE A 38 6.72 1.06 3.79
N VAL A 39 5.51 1.25 4.30
CA VAL A 39 4.49 0.20 4.42
C VAL A 39 3.35 0.49 3.45
N VAL A 40 2.75 -0.55 2.90
CA VAL A 40 1.60 -0.44 1.99
C VAL A 40 0.32 -0.66 2.80
N GLN A 41 -0.63 0.25 2.71
CA GLN A 41 -1.95 0.18 3.35
C GLN A 41 -3.04 0.23 2.29
N LEU A 42 -3.99 -0.71 2.35
CA LEU A 42 -5.11 -0.79 1.41
C LEU A 42 -6.36 -0.18 2.05
N LYS A 43 -6.93 0.85 1.42
CA LYS A 43 -8.08 1.58 1.95
C LYS A 43 -9.37 0.96 1.39
N GLY A 44 -10.15 0.32 2.26
CA GLY A 44 -11.45 -0.28 1.91
C GLY A 44 -11.60 -1.77 2.21
N MET A 45 -10.57 -2.47 2.69
CA MET A 45 -10.66 -3.86 3.17
C MET A 45 -10.49 -4.02 4.69
N LEU A 46 -10.33 -2.91 5.42
CA LEU A 46 -10.04 -2.90 6.86
C LEU A 46 -11.29 -2.94 7.75
N ASN A 47 -12.35 -3.63 7.32
CA ASN A 47 -13.52 -3.82 8.19
C ASN A 47 -13.52 -5.12 8.99
N ASP A 48 -12.62 -6.09 8.71
CA ASP A 48 -12.44 -7.21 9.63
C ASP A 48 -11.02 -7.80 9.53
N SER A 49 -10.21 -7.56 10.56
CA SER A 49 -9.16 -8.48 11.05
C SER A 49 -7.95 -8.84 10.17
N ALA A 50 -7.45 -7.98 9.29
CA ALA A 50 -6.18 -8.23 8.60
C ALA A 50 -4.99 -7.49 9.25
N HIS A 51 -4.46 -8.05 10.34
CA HIS A 51 -3.08 -7.80 10.76
C HIS A 51 -2.12 -8.48 9.78
N TYR A 52 -1.73 -7.81 8.69
CA TYR A 52 -0.55 -8.22 7.91
C TYR A 52 0.37 -7.02 7.73
N LEU A 53 1.30 -6.88 8.68
CA LEU A 53 2.48 -6.03 8.55
C LEU A 53 3.54 -6.82 7.77
N HIS A 54 3.58 -6.66 6.45
CA HIS A 54 4.75 -7.07 5.68
C HIS A 54 5.54 -5.81 5.31
N THR A 55 6.62 -5.56 6.05
CA THR A 55 7.56 -4.48 5.78
C THR A 55 8.34 -4.83 4.51
N LEU A 56 8.07 -4.14 3.41
CA LEU A 56 8.83 -4.27 2.17
C LEU A 56 9.95 -3.23 2.19
N LYS A 57 11.20 -3.68 2.32
CA LYS A 57 12.37 -2.81 2.18
C LYS A 57 12.77 -2.80 0.71
N ALA A 58 12.67 -1.65 0.05
CA ALA A 58 13.31 -1.46 -1.25
C ALA A 58 14.82 -1.41 -1.04
N SER A 59 15.55 -2.26 -1.76
CA SER A 59 17.01 -2.41 -1.76
C SER A 59 17.68 -1.41 -2.70
#